data_AF-A0A937N4A5-F1
#
_entry.id   AF-A0A937N4A5-F1
#
_cell.length_a   1.000
_cell.length_b   1.000
_cell.length_c   1.000
_cell.angle_alpha   90.00
_cell.angle_beta   90.00
_cell.angle_gamma   90.00
#
_symmetry.space_group_name_H-M   'P 1'
#
loop_
_entity.id
_entity.type
_entity.pdbx_description
1 polymer ?
#
loop_
_entity_poly.entity_id
_entity_poly.type
_entity_poly.pdbx_seq_one_letter_code
_entity_poly.pdbx_strand_id
1 'polypeptide(L)'
;MSLPSVACPHCQSHLASSPELAGQAVSCPQCGGQFLMPLAPPKAEPAGARPAVPRDPNSAAPAVVAPATSASGATTPLIHTDAAAPTAGRAGPRIRRRKSSVPAWGLAGMLITPAIVILVIVLLVVGLKENKEAGKRLLGTWEVDLDELARQGVGAGFHSRQSPGDELRDAGIRIGIRFQKDGRVFLASRAPGESEKAWGSWRVERSKKTSMRVAINWDDEFGREVLDIRFLSQDRFKAESSALFDRSTLIFQRLVR
;
A
#
# COMPACT_ATOMS: atom_id res chain seq x y z
N MET A 1 -35.18 -6.90 11.04
CA MET A 1 -34.50 -5.92 10.17
C MET A 1 -33.75 -6.72 9.11
N SER A 2 -34.18 -6.67 7.86
CA SER A 2 -33.53 -7.42 6.77
C SER A 2 -32.25 -6.69 6.37
N LEU A 3 -31.11 -7.40 6.38
CA LEU A 3 -29.85 -6.84 5.89
C LEU A 3 -29.95 -6.59 4.38
N PRO A 4 -29.38 -5.48 3.86
CA PRO A 4 -29.29 -5.28 2.42
C PRO A 4 -28.50 -6.43 1.79
N SER A 5 -28.97 -6.90 0.63
CA SER A 5 -28.33 -7.98 -0.13
C SER A 5 -27.96 -7.50 -1.53
N VAL A 6 -26.79 -7.92 -2.01
CA VAL A 6 -26.29 -7.62 -3.36
C VAL A 6 -26.15 -8.92 -4.14
N ALA A 7 -26.54 -8.93 -5.41
CA ALA A 7 -26.38 -10.10 -6.29
C ALA A 7 -24.97 -10.15 -6.87
N CYS A 8 -24.34 -11.33 -6.84
CA CYS A 8 -23.04 -11.56 -7.46
C CYS A 8 -23.16 -11.45 -9.00
N PRO A 9 -22.27 -10.70 -9.70
CA PRO A 9 -22.35 -10.56 -11.15
C PRO A 9 -22.00 -11.84 -11.92
N HIS A 10 -21.31 -12.79 -11.28
CA HIS A 10 -20.86 -14.03 -11.92
C HIS A 10 -21.90 -15.15 -11.87
N CYS A 11 -22.55 -15.34 -10.72
CA CYS A 11 -23.48 -16.46 -10.49
C CYS A 11 -24.88 -16.04 -10.02
N GLN A 12 -25.12 -14.73 -9.86
CA GLN A 12 -26.40 -14.15 -9.42
C GLN A 12 -26.86 -14.55 -8.01
N SER A 13 -26.02 -15.25 -7.22
CA SER A 13 -26.33 -15.52 -5.81
C SER A 13 -26.38 -14.22 -4.99
N HIS A 14 -27.37 -14.13 -4.10
CA HIS A 14 -27.49 -13.02 -3.15
C HIS A 14 -26.48 -13.17 -2.01
N LEU A 15 -25.76 -12.08 -1.72
CA LEU A 15 -24.78 -11.99 -0.65
C LEU A 15 -25.20 -10.90 0.33
N ALA A 16 -24.99 -11.13 1.63
CA ALA A 16 -25.22 -10.11 2.64
C ALA A 16 -24.18 -8.99 2.47
N SER A 17 -24.62 -7.75 2.26
CA SER A 17 -23.71 -6.61 2.18
C SER A 17 -23.51 -6.01 3.57
N SER A 18 -22.26 -5.90 4.02
CA SER A 18 -21.89 -5.07 5.16
C SER A 18 -21.35 -3.72 4.65
N PRO A 19 -21.57 -2.62 5.39
CA PRO A 19 -21.05 -1.30 5.00
C PRO A 19 -19.52 -1.25 4.98
N GLU A 20 -18.84 -2.15 5.70
CA GLU A 20 -17.37 -2.24 5.74
C GLU A 20 -16.78 -2.79 4.43
N LEU A 21 -17.56 -3.58 3.68
CA LEU A 21 -17.13 -4.15 2.41
C LEU A 21 -17.39 -3.21 1.23
N ALA A 22 -18.14 -2.12 1.42
CA ALA A 22 -18.48 -1.18 0.36
C ALA A 22 -17.21 -0.62 -0.32
N GLY A 23 -17.11 -0.77 -1.64
CA GLY A 23 -15.95 -0.36 -2.43
C GLY A 23 -14.76 -1.31 -2.41
N GLN A 24 -14.81 -2.41 -1.63
CA GLN A 24 -13.74 -3.40 -1.59
C GLN A 24 -13.95 -4.51 -2.62
N ALA A 25 -12.85 -5.10 -3.09
CA ALA A 25 -12.88 -6.31 -3.91
C ALA A 25 -13.13 -7.52 -3.02
N VAL A 26 -14.23 -8.25 -3.27
CA VAL A 26 -14.62 -9.43 -2.50
C VAL A 26 -14.78 -10.65 -3.40
N SER A 27 -14.57 -11.84 -2.84
CA SER A 27 -14.78 -13.12 -3.53
C SER A 27 -16.15 -13.70 -3.19
N CYS A 28 -16.91 -14.13 -4.20
CA CYS A 28 -18.19 -14.79 -4.00
C CYS A 28 -17.99 -16.19 -3.37
N PRO A 29 -18.63 -16.53 -2.23
CA PRO A 29 -18.50 -17.84 -1.59
C PRO A 29 -19.15 -18.99 -2.40
N GLN A 30 -20.04 -18.69 -3.35
CA GLN A 30 -20.73 -19.71 -4.15
C GLN A 30 -19.94 -20.10 -5.41
N CYS A 31 -19.35 -19.14 -6.12
CA CYS A 31 -18.65 -19.40 -7.39
C CYS A 31 -17.16 -19.04 -7.38
N GLY A 32 -16.65 -18.43 -6.30
CA GLY A 32 -15.26 -17.98 -6.19
C GLY A 32 -14.91 -16.72 -7.00
N GLY A 33 -15.84 -16.17 -7.79
CA GLY A 33 -15.60 -14.99 -8.62
C GLY A 33 -15.36 -13.72 -7.79
N GLN A 34 -14.35 -12.94 -8.15
CA GLN A 34 -14.04 -11.65 -7.53
C GLN A 34 -14.85 -10.53 -8.18
N PHE A 35 -15.38 -9.61 -7.37
CA PHE A 35 -16.06 -8.40 -7.85
C PHE A 35 -15.96 -7.27 -6.82
N LEU A 36 -16.16 -6.03 -7.26
CA LEU A 36 -16.22 -4.86 -6.37
C LEU A 36 -17.60 -4.75 -5.75
N MET A 37 -17.67 -4.69 -4.42
CA MET A 37 -18.91 -4.45 -3.70
C MET A 37 -19.38 -3.01 -3.94
N PRO A 38 -20.63 -2.77 -4.37
CA PRO A 38 -21.11 -1.41 -4.64
C PRO A 38 -21.07 -0.55 -3.38
N LEU A 39 -20.72 0.73 -3.53
CA LEU A 39 -20.84 1.70 -2.45
C LEU A 39 -22.32 1.77 -2.04
N ALA A 40 -22.59 1.55 -0.76
CA ALA A 40 -23.93 1.78 -0.23
C ALA A 40 -24.29 3.24 -0.54
N PRO A 41 -25.49 3.52 -1.08
CA PRO A 41 -25.94 4.90 -1.26
C PRO A 41 -25.81 5.60 0.10
N PRO A 42 -25.29 6.83 0.13
CA PRO A 42 -25.09 7.56 1.38
C PRO A 42 -26.40 7.51 2.14
N LYS A 43 -26.36 6.89 3.34
CA LYS A 43 -27.53 6.80 4.21
C LYS A 43 -28.00 8.23 4.36
N ALA A 44 -29.15 8.56 3.77
CA ALA A 44 -29.71 9.89 3.84
C ALA A 44 -29.82 10.21 5.32
N GLU A 45 -28.91 11.06 5.80
CA GLU A 45 -28.95 11.54 7.16
C GLU A 45 -30.30 12.24 7.26
N PRO A 46 -31.20 11.80 8.17
CA PRO A 46 -32.50 12.41 8.31
C PRO A 46 -32.22 13.88 8.56
N ALA A 47 -32.63 14.73 7.60
CA ALA A 47 -32.30 16.14 7.57
C ALA A 47 -32.66 16.75 8.93
N GLY A 48 -31.65 16.83 9.80
CA GLY A 48 -31.80 17.39 11.12
C GLY A 48 -32.30 18.81 10.92
N ALA A 49 -33.43 19.12 11.55
CA ALA A 49 -34.08 20.41 11.48
C ALA A 49 -33.03 21.51 11.66
N ARG A 50 -32.62 22.09 10.54
CA ARG A 50 -31.63 23.16 10.51
C ARG A 50 -32.29 24.33 11.24
N PRO A 51 -31.71 24.85 12.33
CA PRO A 51 -32.20 26.09 12.93
C PRO A 51 -32.25 27.15 11.84
N ALA A 52 -33.41 27.80 11.71
CA ALA A 52 -33.62 28.83 10.70
C ALA A 52 -32.59 29.94 10.88
N VAL A 53 -31.55 29.93 10.05
CA VAL A 53 -30.61 31.04 9.95
C VAL A 53 -31.35 32.20 9.27
N PRO A 54 -31.41 33.40 9.87
CA PRO A 54 -32.00 34.58 9.25
C PRO A 54 -31.34 34.83 7.89
N ARG A 55 -32.17 34.92 6.84
CA ARG A 55 -31.71 35.22 5.48
C ARG A 55 -31.50 36.73 5.36
N ASP A 56 -30.27 37.14 5.06
CA ASP A 56 -29.99 38.50 4.59
C ASP A 56 -30.60 38.71 3.19
N PRO A 57 -31.39 39.77 2.96
CA PRO A 57 -32.13 39.99 1.72
C PRO A 57 -31.30 40.48 0.52
N ASN A 58 -29.95 40.46 0.58
CA ASN A 58 -29.12 41.12 -0.44
C ASN A 58 -28.01 40.27 -1.09
N SER A 59 -28.13 38.95 -1.12
CA SER A 59 -27.24 38.10 -1.94
C SER A 59 -27.90 37.78 -3.28
N ALA A 60 -27.64 38.63 -4.27
CA ALA A 60 -27.93 38.36 -5.67
C ALA A 60 -27.12 37.14 -6.15
N ALA A 61 -27.84 36.18 -6.73
CA ALA A 61 -27.29 34.92 -7.23
C ALA A 61 -26.42 35.13 -8.49
N PRO A 62 -25.19 34.58 -8.57
CA PRO A 62 -24.51 34.42 -9.84
C PRO A 62 -25.09 33.22 -10.61
N ALA A 63 -25.33 33.45 -11.91
CA ALA A 63 -25.84 32.47 -12.86
C ALA A 63 -24.87 31.28 -13.02
N VAL A 64 -25.36 30.08 -12.77
CA VAL A 64 -24.64 28.82 -13.01
C VAL A 64 -24.73 28.48 -14.50
N VAL A 65 -23.58 28.51 -15.18
CA VAL A 65 -23.40 27.97 -16.53
C VAL A 65 -23.20 26.46 -16.40
N ALA A 66 -24.06 25.68 -17.03
CA ALA A 66 -23.96 24.23 -17.12
C ALA A 66 -22.86 23.80 -18.12
N PRO A 67 -22.01 22.80 -17.82
CA PRO A 67 -21.24 22.12 -18.83
C PRO A 67 -21.99 20.90 -19.36
N ALA A 68 -21.97 20.79 -20.68
CA ALA A 68 -22.58 19.76 -21.48
C ALA A 68 -21.91 18.38 -21.32
N THR A 69 -22.76 17.36 -21.43
CA THR A 69 -22.49 15.97 -21.81
C THR A 69 -21.44 15.77 -22.90
N SER A 70 -20.57 14.77 -22.74
CA SER A 70 -20.01 13.90 -23.81
C SER A 70 -19.26 12.72 -23.18
N ALA A 71 -19.77 11.49 -23.37
CA ALA A 71 -19.30 10.46 -24.32
C ALA A 71 -18.23 9.54 -23.68
N SER A 72 -18.61 8.33 -23.25
CA SER A 72 -18.75 7.10 -24.06
C SER A 72 -17.43 6.67 -24.69
N GLY A 73 -16.84 5.62 -24.13
CA GLY A 73 -15.59 5.02 -24.57
C GLY A 73 -15.35 3.70 -23.85
N ALA A 74 -16.13 2.69 -24.21
CA ALA A 74 -15.91 1.31 -23.83
C ALA A 74 -14.73 0.74 -24.62
N THR A 75 -13.68 0.30 -23.93
CA THR A 75 -12.66 -0.56 -24.51
C THR A 75 -12.44 -1.74 -23.57
N THR A 76 -13.02 -2.87 -23.94
CA THR A 76 -12.78 -4.19 -23.35
C THR A 76 -11.49 -4.76 -23.95
N PRO A 77 -10.46 -5.11 -23.16
CA PRO A 77 -9.41 -6.00 -23.64
C PRO A 77 -9.79 -7.47 -23.38
N LEU A 78 -9.70 -8.20 -24.49
CA LEU A 78 -9.89 -9.61 -24.74
C LEU A 78 -9.09 -10.50 -23.77
N ILE A 79 -9.78 -11.41 -23.09
CA ILE A 79 -9.18 -12.51 -22.32
C ILE A 79 -8.67 -13.56 -23.31
N HIS A 80 -7.35 -13.74 -23.39
CA HIS A 80 -6.75 -14.93 -23.99
C HIS A 80 -6.72 -16.04 -22.93
N THR A 81 -7.57 -17.05 -23.10
CA THR A 81 -7.52 -18.30 -22.36
C THR A 81 -6.83 -19.33 -23.23
N ASP A 82 -5.52 -19.53 -23.03
CA ASP A 82 -4.82 -20.66 -23.64
C ASP A 82 -5.03 -21.92 -22.79
N ALA A 83 -5.86 -22.80 -23.34
CA ALA A 83 -5.94 -24.19 -22.98
C ALA A 83 -4.74 -24.95 -23.58
N ALA A 84 -3.95 -25.62 -22.74
CA ALA A 84 -2.98 -26.61 -23.22
C ALA A 84 -2.81 -27.76 -22.22
N ALA A 85 -3.52 -28.84 -22.54
CA ALA A 85 -3.17 -30.26 -22.46
C ALA A 85 -2.80 -30.95 -21.12
N PRO A 86 -3.30 -32.19 -20.92
CA PRO A 86 -2.90 -33.08 -19.84
C PRO A 86 -1.60 -33.80 -20.20
N THR A 87 -0.53 -33.57 -19.42
CA THR A 87 0.69 -34.37 -19.55
C THR A 87 0.66 -35.56 -18.61
N ALA A 88 0.69 -36.72 -19.25
CA ALA A 88 0.70 -38.05 -18.67
C ALA A 88 1.77 -38.30 -17.61
N GLY A 89 1.39 -39.13 -16.64
CA GLY A 89 2.17 -40.17 -15.97
C GLY A 89 3.69 -39.98 -15.88
N ARG A 90 4.16 -39.66 -14.66
CA ARG A 90 5.53 -39.97 -14.27
C ARG A 90 5.52 -40.90 -13.06
N ALA A 91 6.13 -42.06 -13.29
CA ALA A 91 6.19 -43.22 -12.40
C ALA A 91 6.57 -42.84 -10.97
N GLY A 92 5.79 -43.37 -10.02
CA GLY A 92 6.07 -43.25 -8.60
C GLY A 92 7.44 -43.84 -8.26
N PRO A 93 8.24 -43.17 -7.41
CA PRO A 93 9.46 -43.75 -6.90
C PRO A 93 9.09 -44.98 -6.04
N ARG A 94 9.57 -46.16 -6.46
CA ARG A 94 9.56 -47.38 -5.64
C ARG A 94 10.15 -47.05 -4.28
N ILE A 95 9.29 -46.99 -3.27
CA ILE A 95 9.65 -46.90 -1.86
C ILE A 95 10.43 -48.17 -1.52
N ARG A 96 11.77 -48.13 -1.67
CA ARG A 96 12.66 -49.11 -1.06
C ARG A 96 12.52 -48.92 0.43
N ARG A 97 11.78 -49.84 1.05
CA ARG A 97 11.66 -50.06 2.49
C ARG A 97 13.07 -50.34 3.05
N ARG A 98 13.86 -49.28 3.27
CA ARG A 98 15.08 -49.37 4.08
C ARG A 98 14.62 -49.70 5.48
N LYS A 99 15.00 -50.90 5.96
CA LYS A 99 14.99 -51.24 7.39
C LYS A 99 15.73 -50.12 8.10
N SER A 100 15.00 -49.26 8.80
CA SER A 100 15.55 -48.22 9.64
C SER A 100 16.23 -48.91 10.82
N SER A 101 17.55 -49.06 10.74
CA SER A 101 18.37 -49.22 11.92
C SER A 101 18.13 -47.98 12.76
N VAL A 102 17.38 -48.11 13.85
CA VAL A 102 17.19 -47.06 14.84
C VAL A 102 18.59 -46.69 15.34
N PRO A 103 19.16 -45.53 14.98
CA PRO A 103 20.48 -45.18 15.45
C PRO A 103 20.37 -44.97 16.95
N ALA A 104 21.28 -45.58 17.71
CA ALA A 104 21.41 -45.48 19.16
C ALA A 104 21.82 -44.05 19.65
N TRP A 105 21.32 -43.00 19.01
CA TRP A 105 21.52 -41.58 19.33
C TRP A 105 20.53 -41.05 20.39
N GLY A 106 19.70 -41.93 20.97
CA GLY A 106 18.58 -41.57 21.85
C GLY A 106 18.95 -40.83 23.13
N LEU A 107 20.21 -40.84 23.57
CA LEU A 107 20.63 -40.16 24.81
C LEU A 107 21.40 -38.85 24.56
N ALA A 108 22.20 -38.75 23.49
CA ALA A 108 22.92 -37.50 23.17
C ALA A 108 22.01 -36.41 22.59
N GLY A 109 20.95 -36.79 21.86
CA GLY A 109 19.98 -35.84 21.30
C GLY A 109 19.16 -35.11 22.36
N MET A 110 18.98 -35.68 23.56
CA MET A 110 18.09 -35.13 24.59
C MET A 110 18.65 -33.86 25.25
N LEU A 111 19.97 -33.68 25.29
CA LEU A 111 20.61 -32.47 25.84
C LEU A 111 20.84 -31.37 24.78
N ILE A 112 21.06 -31.77 23.52
CA ILE A 112 21.33 -30.82 22.44
C ILE A 112 20.05 -30.08 22.03
N THR A 113 18.91 -30.76 22.02
CA THR A 113 17.63 -30.18 21.60
C THR A 113 17.20 -28.95 22.43
N PRO A 114 17.18 -28.96 23.78
CA PRO A 114 16.83 -27.78 24.56
C PRO A 114 17.83 -26.62 24.37
N ALA A 115 19.13 -26.93 24.22
CA ALA A 115 20.14 -25.89 23.96
C ALA A 115 19.92 -25.19 22.61
N ILE A 116 19.56 -25.95 21.56
CA ILE A 116 19.19 -25.37 20.25
C ILE A 116 17.93 -24.52 20.36
N VAL A 117 16.90 -24.99 21.07
CA VAL A 117 15.65 -24.23 21.25
C VAL A 117 15.91 -22.91 21.98
N ILE A 118 16.70 -22.93 23.06
CA ILE A 118 17.10 -21.72 23.79
C ILE A 118 17.88 -20.78 22.86
N LEU A 119 18.84 -21.30 22.09
CA LEU A 119 19.60 -20.50 21.14
C LEU A 119 18.70 -19.84 20.09
N VAL A 120 17.73 -20.57 19.53
CA VAL A 120 16.76 -20.02 18.57
C VAL A 120 15.91 -18.93 19.21
N ILE A 121 15.43 -19.13 20.44
CA ILE A 121 14.67 -18.11 21.19
C ILE A 121 15.54 -16.87 21.43
N VAL A 122 16.79 -17.03 21.86
CA VAL A 122 17.72 -15.92 22.07
C VAL A 122 17.95 -15.17 20.75
N LEU A 123 18.18 -15.86 19.64
CA LEU A 123 18.34 -15.23 18.32
C LEU A 123 17.06 -14.51 17.85
N LEU A 124 15.88 -15.04 18.17
CA LEU A 124 14.60 -14.37 17.89
C LEU A 124 14.45 -13.10 18.75
N VAL A 125 14.73 -13.17 20.06
CA VAL A 125 14.61 -12.04 20.99
C VAL A 125 15.63 -10.94 20.66
N VAL A 126 16.89 -11.30 20.38
CA VAL A 126 17.94 -10.34 19.99
C VAL A 126 17.57 -9.66 18.66
N GLY A 127 17.15 -10.44 17.66
CA GLY A 127 16.72 -9.88 16.38
C GLY A 127 15.46 -9.01 16.47
N LEU A 128 14.58 -9.26 17.45
CA LEU A 128 13.43 -8.39 17.73
C LEU A 128 13.84 -7.07 18.40
N LYS A 129 14.92 -7.06 19.19
CA LYS A 129 15.39 -5.86 19.90
C LYS A 129 16.04 -4.85 18.95
N GLU A 130 16.89 -5.31 18.03
CA GLU A 130 17.55 -4.43 17.05
C GLU A 130 16.53 -3.71 16.15
N ASN A 131 15.49 -4.43 15.72
CA ASN A 131 14.41 -3.85 14.91
C ASN A 131 13.63 -2.75 15.64
N LYS A 132 13.50 -2.82 16.97
CA LYS A 132 12.79 -1.81 17.75
C LYS A 132 13.54 -0.49 17.81
N GLU A 133 14.87 -0.52 17.98
CA GLU A 133 15.67 0.71 18.02
C GLU A 133 15.72 1.39 16.66
N ALA A 134 15.85 0.60 15.58
CA ALA A 134 15.78 1.11 14.22
C ALA A 134 14.43 1.79 13.92
N GLY A 135 13.33 1.16 14.33
CA GLY A 135 11.98 1.72 14.19
C GLY A 135 11.78 3.02 14.98
N LYS A 136 12.34 3.14 16.19
CA LYS A 136 12.26 4.39 16.97
C LYS A 136 12.96 5.55 16.27
N ARG A 137 14.08 5.29 15.58
CA ARG A 137 14.83 6.32 14.85
C ARG A 137 14.12 6.82 13.61
N LEU A 138 13.14 6.07 13.08
CA LEU A 138 12.29 6.50 11.97
C LEU A 138 11.11 7.38 12.42
N LEU A 139 10.75 7.35 13.70
CA LEU A 139 9.61 8.13 14.18
C LEU A 139 9.87 9.62 14.03
N GLY A 140 8.90 10.34 13.48
CA GLY A 140 9.02 11.76 13.21
C GLY A 140 8.56 12.12 11.81
N THR A 141 8.69 13.40 11.49
CA THR A 141 8.44 13.95 10.16
C THR A 141 9.78 14.12 9.46
N TRP A 142 9.88 13.61 8.26
CA TRP A 142 11.04 13.72 7.40
C TRP A 142 10.67 14.48 6.15
N GLU A 143 11.45 15.50 5.82
CA GLU A 143 11.34 16.21 4.55
C GLU A 143 12.22 15.51 3.52
N VAL A 144 11.68 15.35 2.32
CA VAL A 144 12.37 14.68 1.22
C VAL A 144 13.21 15.70 0.47
N ASP A 145 14.52 15.44 0.35
CA ASP A 145 15.44 16.33 -0.36
C ASP A 145 15.30 16.18 -1.88
N LEU A 146 14.65 17.17 -2.50
CA LEU A 146 14.34 17.20 -3.93
C LEU A 146 15.61 17.29 -4.80
N ASP A 147 16.70 17.86 -4.29
CA ASP A 147 17.96 17.97 -5.03
C ASP A 147 18.60 16.58 -5.20
N GLU A 148 18.55 15.78 -4.14
CA GLU A 148 19.05 14.40 -4.16
C GLU A 148 18.19 13.51 -5.06
N LEU A 149 16.87 13.74 -5.08
CA LEU A 149 15.93 13.13 -6.01
C LEU A 149 16.32 13.39 -7.48
N ALA A 150 16.59 14.65 -7.81
CA ALA A 150 16.99 15.04 -9.16
C ALA A 150 18.33 14.40 -9.57
N ARG A 151 19.29 14.32 -8.63
CA ARG A 151 20.59 13.65 -8.87
C ARG A 151 20.47 12.15 -9.11
N GLN A 152 19.46 11.49 -8.56
CA GLN A 152 19.22 10.07 -8.78
C GLN A 152 18.61 9.76 -10.16
N GLY A 153 18.42 10.78 -11.02
CA GLY A 153 17.93 10.60 -12.38
C GLY A 153 16.42 10.36 -12.47
N VAL A 154 15.70 10.62 -11.38
CA VAL A 154 14.24 10.56 -11.37
C VAL A 154 13.75 11.81 -12.08
N GLY A 155 13.38 11.63 -13.34
CA GLY A 155 13.08 12.74 -14.25
C GLY A 155 13.70 12.59 -15.63
N ALA A 156 14.35 11.47 -15.94
CA ALA A 156 14.95 11.18 -17.25
C ALA A 156 13.99 11.26 -18.48
N GLY A 157 12.70 11.57 -18.29
CA GLY A 157 11.74 11.88 -19.35
C GLY A 157 11.48 13.38 -19.61
N PHE A 158 12.01 14.30 -18.79
CA PHE A 158 11.85 15.74 -19.03
C PHE A 158 12.99 16.26 -19.89
N HIS A 159 12.69 16.67 -21.13
CA HIS A 159 13.65 17.30 -22.05
C HIS A 159 14.01 18.77 -21.69
N SER A 160 13.76 19.19 -20.45
CA SER A 160 14.08 20.53 -20.00
C SER A 160 15.59 20.68 -19.74
N ARG A 161 16.15 21.85 -20.05
CA ARG A 161 17.54 22.21 -19.70
C ARG A 161 17.72 22.48 -18.20
N GLN A 162 16.63 22.60 -17.43
CA GLN A 162 16.67 22.81 -15.99
C GLN A 162 16.64 21.48 -15.24
N SER A 163 17.41 21.40 -14.15
CA SER A 163 17.40 20.26 -13.24
C SER A 163 15.98 20.13 -12.64
N PRO A 164 15.36 18.94 -12.64
CA PRO A 164 14.02 18.74 -12.08
C PRO A 164 13.86 19.24 -10.63
N GLY A 165 14.95 19.22 -9.85
CA GLY A 165 14.95 19.71 -8.47
C GLY A 165 14.77 21.23 -8.36
N ASP A 166 15.35 21.98 -9.28
CA ASP A 166 15.25 23.45 -9.30
C ASP A 166 13.81 23.87 -9.63
N GLU A 167 13.20 23.20 -10.63
CA GLU A 167 11.80 23.46 -11.02
C GLU A 167 10.81 23.16 -9.88
N LEU A 168 11.03 22.06 -9.14
CA LEU A 168 10.20 21.71 -7.98
C LEU A 168 10.35 22.71 -6.83
N ARG A 169 11.57 23.22 -6.61
CA ARG A 169 11.82 24.27 -5.61
C ARG A 169 11.19 25.59 -6.00
N ASP A 170 11.33 25.99 -7.25
CA ASP A 170 10.75 27.22 -7.78
C ASP A 170 9.22 27.15 -7.75
N ALA A 171 8.65 25.96 -7.96
CA ALA A 171 7.23 25.67 -7.77
C ALA A 171 6.81 25.64 -6.29
N GLY A 172 7.74 25.77 -5.33
CA GLY A 172 7.45 25.75 -3.90
C GLY A 172 6.95 24.40 -3.37
N ILE A 173 7.23 23.32 -4.10
CA ILE A 173 6.74 21.98 -3.76
C ILE A 173 7.58 21.42 -2.61
N ARG A 174 6.91 20.86 -1.60
CA ARG A 174 7.54 20.14 -0.48
C ARG A 174 6.90 18.79 -0.30
N ILE A 175 7.71 17.76 -0.13
CA ILE A 175 7.24 16.40 0.13
C ILE A 175 7.74 16.00 1.52
N GLY A 176 6.82 15.59 2.38
CA GLY A 176 7.10 15.13 3.74
C GLY A 176 6.51 13.75 4.00
N ILE A 177 7.27 12.89 4.64
CA ILE A 177 6.82 11.58 5.12
C ILE A 177 6.91 11.53 6.65
N ARG A 178 5.85 11.07 7.31
CA ARG A 178 5.79 10.98 8.77
C ARG A 178 5.49 9.57 9.21
N PHE A 179 6.41 8.97 9.97
CA PHE A 179 6.23 7.66 10.58
C PHE A 179 5.73 7.81 12.01
N GLN A 180 4.65 7.12 12.34
CA GLN A 180 4.01 7.14 13.65
C GLN A 180 4.31 5.87 14.45
N LYS A 181 4.24 6.00 15.78
CA LYS A 181 4.54 4.92 16.73
C LYS A 181 3.54 3.76 16.67
N ASP A 182 2.33 4.02 16.19
CA ASP A 182 1.26 3.03 16.01
C ASP A 182 1.42 2.20 14.72
N GLY A 183 2.50 2.41 13.96
CA GLY A 183 2.74 1.72 12.70
C GLY A 183 2.04 2.37 11.51
N ARG A 184 1.46 3.57 11.65
CA ARG A 184 0.95 4.34 10.52
C ARG A 184 2.01 5.24 9.90
N VAL A 185 1.91 5.44 8.59
CA VAL A 185 2.73 6.38 7.84
C VAL A 185 1.81 7.35 7.10
N PHE A 186 2.26 8.59 7.02
CA PHE A 186 1.56 9.69 6.38
C PHE A 186 2.50 10.35 5.38
N LEU A 187 2.08 10.45 4.12
CA LEU A 187 2.77 11.19 3.09
C LEU A 187 1.97 12.45 2.78
N ALA A 188 2.65 13.58 2.76
CA ALA A 188 2.08 14.86 2.33
C ALA A 188 2.96 15.47 1.24
N SER A 189 2.34 15.84 0.13
CA SER A 189 2.91 16.77 -0.82
C SER A 189 2.18 18.12 -0.67
N ARG A 190 2.92 19.21 -0.70
CA ARG A 190 2.38 20.56 -0.63
C ARG A 190 2.89 21.36 -1.81
N ALA A 191 1.97 21.84 -2.63
CA ALA A 191 2.22 22.84 -3.66
C ALA A 191 1.54 24.17 -3.24
N PRO A 192 1.83 25.31 -3.88
CA PRO A 192 1.11 26.55 -3.67
C PRO A 192 -0.38 26.36 -4.00
N GLY A 193 -1.25 26.45 -2.98
CA GLY A 193 -2.71 26.32 -3.15
C GLY A 193 -3.26 24.90 -3.09
N GLU A 194 -2.41 23.86 -3.10
CA GLU A 194 -2.85 22.46 -3.10
C GLU A 194 -2.04 21.59 -2.14
N SER A 195 -2.70 20.63 -1.51
CA SER A 195 -2.04 19.63 -0.67
C SER A 195 -2.66 18.26 -0.88
N GLU A 196 -1.85 17.29 -1.27
CA GLU A 196 -2.26 15.90 -1.36
C GLU A 196 -1.73 15.13 -0.14
N LYS A 197 -2.52 14.15 0.31
CA LYS A 197 -2.24 13.38 1.52
C LYS A 197 -2.53 11.91 1.23
N ALA A 198 -1.57 11.05 1.56
CA ALA A 198 -1.74 9.60 1.51
C ALA A 198 -1.44 8.98 2.88
N TRP A 199 -2.19 7.93 3.22
CA TRP A 199 -2.07 7.19 4.47
C TRP A 199 -1.71 5.73 4.19
N GLY A 200 -1.03 5.12 5.15
CA GLY A 200 -0.72 3.71 5.10
C GLY A 200 -0.21 3.17 6.43
N SER A 201 0.21 1.92 6.40
CA SER A 201 0.93 1.24 7.46
C SER A 201 2.37 0.98 7.06
N TRP A 202 3.30 0.94 8.03
CA TRP A 202 4.69 0.63 7.77
C TRP A 202 5.24 -0.42 8.74
N ARG A 203 6.28 -1.13 8.29
CA ARG A 203 7.00 -2.11 9.09
C ARG A 203 8.47 -2.16 8.68
N VAL A 204 9.37 -2.26 9.65
CA VAL A 204 10.77 -2.57 9.39
C VAL A 204 10.91 -4.05 9.05
N GLU A 205 11.48 -4.33 7.89
CA GLU A 205 11.86 -5.68 7.47
C GLU A 205 13.33 -5.94 7.77
N ARG A 206 13.65 -7.20 8.09
CA ARG A 206 15.06 -7.60 8.26
C ARG A 206 15.80 -7.38 6.95
N SER A 207 16.86 -6.59 7.01
CA SER A 207 17.77 -6.39 5.90
C SER A 207 19.13 -7.02 6.18
N LYS A 208 19.91 -7.27 5.13
CA LYS A 208 21.24 -7.87 5.21
C LYS A 208 22.29 -6.79 5.49
N LYS A 209 23.10 -7.06 6.52
CA LYS A 209 24.40 -6.48 6.91
C LYS A 209 24.57 -4.96 7.08
N THR A 210 23.89 -4.07 6.36
CA THR A 210 24.11 -2.60 6.52
C THR A 210 22.94 -1.69 6.14
N SER A 211 21.96 -2.14 5.37
CA SER A 211 20.77 -1.31 5.07
C SER A 211 19.63 -1.67 6.02
N MET A 212 18.65 -0.78 6.16
CA MET A 212 17.38 -1.07 6.81
C MET A 212 16.29 -1.10 5.74
N ARG A 213 15.44 -2.14 5.73
CA ARG A 213 14.28 -2.20 4.82
C ARG A 213 13.04 -1.74 5.54
N VAL A 214 12.28 -0.84 4.93
CA VAL A 214 10.98 -0.40 5.44
C VAL A 214 9.92 -0.72 4.40
N ALA A 215 9.02 -1.64 4.71
CA ALA A 215 7.85 -1.88 3.89
C ALA A 215 6.74 -0.90 4.29
N ILE A 216 6.12 -0.27 3.31
CA ILE A 216 4.94 0.58 3.46
C ILE A 216 3.79 -0.07 2.69
N ASN A 217 2.67 -0.31 3.34
CA ASN A 217 1.41 -0.67 2.67
C ASN A 217 0.50 0.53 2.72
N TRP A 218 0.14 1.07 1.57
CA TRP A 218 -0.71 2.23 1.50
C TRP A 218 -2.19 1.81 1.51
N ASP A 219 -3.05 2.65 2.08
CA ASP A 219 -4.50 2.35 2.24
C ASP A 219 -5.28 2.50 0.92
N ASP A 220 -4.65 3.11 -0.07
CA ASP A 220 -5.16 3.39 -1.39
C ASP A 220 -4.70 2.33 -2.43
N GLU A 221 -5.06 2.51 -3.70
CA GLU A 221 -4.79 1.54 -4.80
C GLU A 221 -3.30 1.32 -5.12
N PHE A 222 -2.40 1.95 -4.37
CA PHE A 222 -0.98 2.00 -4.69
C PHE A 222 -0.18 0.85 -4.08
N GLY A 223 -0.84 -0.03 -3.31
CA GLY A 223 -0.29 -1.31 -2.89
C GLY A 223 0.88 -1.21 -1.91
N ARG A 224 1.78 -2.18 -2.01
CA ARG A 224 2.93 -2.34 -1.11
C ARG A 224 4.20 -1.82 -1.75
N GLU A 225 4.95 -1.07 -0.97
CA GLU A 225 6.19 -0.44 -1.33
C GLU A 225 7.31 -0.82 -0.36
N VAL A 226 8.55 -0.87 -0.84
CA VAL A 226 9.72 -1.19 -0.01
C VAL A 226 10.80 -0.13 -0.20
N LEU A 227 11.24 0.43 0.92
CA LEU A 227 12.30 1.42 1.02
C LEU A 227 13.58 0.77 1.54
N ASP A 228 14.66 0.82 0.76
CA ASP A 228 15.99 0.42 1.21
C ASP A 228 16.73 1.64 1.79
N ILE A 229 16.67 1.82 3.11
CA ILE A 229 17.31 2.93 3.82
C ILE A 229 18.80 2.62 4.00
N ARG A 230 19.64 3.39 3.31
CA ARG A 230 21.11 3.29 3.31
C ARG A 230 21.74 4.06 4.46
N PHE A 231 21.12 5.15 4.88
CA PHE A 231 21.62 6.02 5.94
C PHE A 231 20.45 6.59 6.75
N LEU A 232 20.60 6.59 8.08
CA LEU A 232 19.61 7.16 9.01
C LEU A 232 20.33 7.87 10.17
N SER A 233 20.28 9.20 10.18
CA SER A 233 20.66 10.07 11.30
C SER A 233 19.41 10.66 11.97
N GLN A 234 19.59 11.62 12.90
CA GLN A 234 18.45 12.29 13.57
C GLN A 234 17.72 13.28 12.66
N ASP A 235 18.40 13.80 11.65
CA ASP A 235 18.02 14.93 10.81
C ASP A 235 17.98 14.58 9.32
N ARG A 236 18.55 13.43 8.94
CA ARG A 236 18.66 13.00 7.55
C ARG A 236 18.42 11.50 7.45
N PHE A 237 17.60 11.10 6.49
CA PHE A 237 17.56 9.71 6.04
C PHE A 237 17.78 9.66 4.53
N LYS A 238 18.53 8.66 4.07
CA LYS A 238 18.75 8.41 2.65
C LYS A 238 18.17 7.04 2.32
N ALA A 239 17.12 7.03 1.52
CA ALA A 239 16.53 5.83 0.97
C ALA A 239 16.95 5.67 -0.49
N GLU A 240 17.22 4.42 -0.86
CA GLU A 240 17.34 3.97 -2.22
C GLU A 240 16.02 3.23 -2.50
N SER A 241 15.16 3.79 -3.33
CA SER A 241 13.95 3.12 -3.78
C SER A 241 13.79 3.43 -5.25
N SER A 242 13.46 2.43 -6.05
CA SER A 242 13.02 2.66 -7.42
C SER A 242 11.51 2.94 -7.50
N ALA A 243 10.74 2.63 -6.46
CA ALA A 243 9.27 2.63 -6.50
C ALA A 243 8.62 3.92 -5.96
N LEU A 244 9.23 4.60 -4.98
CA LEU A 244 8.65 5.83 -4.38
C LEU A 244 8.56 6.95 -5.41
N PHE A 245 9.43 6.83 -6.40
CA PHE A 245 9.73 7.82 -7.39
C PHE A 245 8.78 7.75 -8.59
N ASP A 246 8.36 6.56 -9.01
CA ASP A 246 7.25 6.43 -9.96
C ASP A 246 5.96 7.03 -9.37
N ARG A 247 5.77 6.91 -8.05
CA ARG A 247 4.57 7.39 -7.36
C ARG A 247 4.57 8.89 -7.09
N SER A 248 5.68 9.48 -6.62
CA SER A 248 5.77 10.94 -6.52
C SER A 248 5.59 11.58 -7.89
N THR A 249 6.04 10.91 -8.96
CA THR A 249 5.79 11.35 -10.34
C THR A 249 4.30 11.27 -10.73
N LEU A 250 3.55 10.25 -10.31
CA LEU A 250 2.10 10.16 -10.56
C LEU A 250 1.31 11.23 -9.78
N ILE A 251 1.63 11.42 -8.51
CA ILE A 251 1.08 12.50 -7.68
C ILE A 251 1.41 13.86 -8.31
N PHE A 252 2.65 14.05 -8.74
CA PHE A 252 3.10 15.25 -9.44
C PHE A 252 2.35 15.47 -10.76
N GLN A 253 2.17 14.43 -11.59
CA GLN A 253 1.37 14.53 -12.81
C GLN A 253 -0.09 14.90 -12.56
N ARG A 254 -0.62 14.59 -11.37
CA ARG A 254 -1.95 15.02 -10.94
C ARG A 254 -1.98 16.48 -10.51
N LEU A 255 -1.00 16.90 -9.71
CA LEU A 255 -0.91 18.27 -9.18
C LEU A 255 -0.55 19.32 -10.24
N VAL A 256 0.13 18.92 -11.32
CA VAL A 256 0.54 19.82 -12.40
C VAL A 256 -0.53 19.96 -13.50
N ARG A 257 -1.58 19.14 -13.48
CA ARG A 257 -2.70 19.23 -14.43
C ARG A 257 -3.84 20.08 -13.89
#